data_AF-A0A564G0T0-F1
#
_entry.id   AF-A0A564G0T0-F1
#
_cell.length_a   1.000
_cell.length_b   1.000
_cell.length_c   1.000
_cell.angle_alpha   90.00
_cell.angle_beta   90.00
_cell.angle_gamma   90.00
#
_symmetry.space_group_name_H-M   'P 1'
#
loop_
_entity.id
_entity.type
_entity.pdbx_description
1 polymer ?
#
loop_
_entity_poly.entity_id
_entity_poly.type
_entity_poly.pdbx_seq_one_letter_code
_entity_poly.pdbx_strand_id
1 'polypeptide(L)'
;MLRRQSYRFELRPDGAQVRLSRRSSGARRYVFNRALALQKERRAKGEKHLSYAGLCKSLTAWKADPAGGDLAWPWPGVSVRM
;
A
#
# COMPACT_ATOMS: atom_id res chain seq x y z
N MET A 1 -9.64 -19.82 -40.11
CA MET A 1 -9.72 -20.43 -38.76
C MET A 1 -8.58 -19.86 -37.92
N LEU A 2 -8.85 -19.31 -36.72
CA LEU A 2 -7.83 -18.66 -35.89
C LEU A 2 -7.22 -19.67 -34.90
N ARG A 3 -5.90 -19.93 -34.98
CA ARG A 3 -5.20 -20.82 -34.04
C ARG A 3 -4.90 -20.06 -32.75
N ARG A 4 -5.64 -20.34 -31.68
CA ARG A 4 -5.37 -19.79 -30.34
C ARG A 4 -4.37 -20.69 -29.60
N GLN A 5 -3.18 -20.17 -29.32
CA GLN A 5 -2.14 -20.80 -28.50
C GLN A 5 -2.12 -20.13 -27.13
N SER A 6 -2.03 -20.91 -26.06
CA SER A 6 -1.79 -20.39 -24.71
C SER A 6 -0.29 -20.38 -24.44
N TYR A 7 0.23 -19.23 -24.01
CA TYR A 7 1.60 -19.08 -23.59
C TYR A 7 1.65 -18.94 -22.06
N ARG A 8 2.64 -19.59 -21.44
CA ARG A 8 2.94 -19.44 -20.01
C ARG A 8 4.30 -18.75 -19.88
N PHE A 9 4.31 -17.66 -19.14
CA PHE A 9 5.53 -16.88 -18.85
C PHE A 9 5.86 -16.95 -17.36
N GLU A 10 7.16 -16.96 -17.06
CA GLU A 10 7.69 -16.85 -15.71
C GLU A 10 8.35 -15.47 -15.57
N LEU A 11 8.07 -14.78 -14.45
CA LEU A 11 8.78 -13.56 -14.10
C LEU A 11 10.15 -13.93 -13.49
N ARG A 12 11.24 -13.47 -14.11
CA ARG A 12 12.61 -13.66 -13.60
C ARG A 12 13.21 -12.32 -13.13
N PRO A 13 12.90 -11.88 -11.91
CA PRO A 13 13.36 -10.60 -11.41
C PRO A 13 14.82 -10.67 -10.95
N ASP A 14 15.55 -9.58 -11.14
CA ASP A 14 16.88 -9.42 -10.54
C ASP A 14 16.80 -9.12 -9.03
N GLY A 15 17.96 -9.14 -8.36
CA GLY A 15 18.02 -8.91 -6.91
C GLY A 15 17.49 -7.54 -6.47
N ALA A 16 17.65 -6.48 -7.29
CA ALA A 16 17.14 -5.16 -6.98
C ALA A 16 15.61 -5.09 -7.14
N GLN A 17 15.09 -5.69 -8.20
CA GLN A 17 13.65 -5.81 -8.46
C GLN A 17 12.96 -6.60 -7.34
N VAL A 18 13.55 -7.71 -6.86
CA VAL A 18 13.03 -8.47 -5.72
C VAL A 18 12.98 -7.62 -4.45
N ARG A 19 14.06 -6.88 -4.15
CA ARG A 19 14.10 -5.99 -2.97
C ARG A 19 13.04 -4.88 -3.06
N LEU A 20 12.89 -4.25 -4.22
CA LEU A 20 11.88 -3.22 -4.45
C LEU A 20 10.46 -3.79 -4.31
N SER A 21 10.19 -4.97 -4.87
CA SER A 21 8.91 -5.66 -4.72
C SER A 21 8.59 -5.95 -3.26
N ARG A 22 9.55 -6.49 -2.50
CA ARG A 22 9.37 -6.77 -1.05
C ARG A 22 9.04 -5.50 -0.28
N ARG A 23 9.79 -4.42 -0.50
CA ARG A 23 9.56 -3.13 0.17
C ARG A 23 8.17 -2.56 -0.18
N SER A 24 7.80 -2.63 -1.45
CA SER A 24 6.52 -2.15 -1.95
C SER A 24 5.34 -2.93 -1.36
N SER A 25 5.42 -4.26 -1.35
CA SER A 25 4.40 -5.14 -0.76
C SER A 25 4.30 -4.95 0.75
N GLY A 26 5.44 -4.79 1.44
CA GLY A 26 5.48 -4.51 2.87
C GLY A 26 4.75 -3.22 3.23
N ALA A 27 5.04 -2.12 2.52
CA ALA A 27 4.38 -0.84 2.79
C ALA A 27 2.88 -0.84 2.47
N ARG A 28 2.46 -1.50 1.37
CA ARG A 28 1.04 -1.66 1.06
C ARG A 28 0.31 -2.39 2.18
N ARG A 29 0.90 -3.48 2.69
CA ARG A 29 0.34 -4.25 3.82
C ARG A 29 0.25 -3.41 5.09
N TYR A 30 1.27 -2.62 5.38
CA TYR A 30 1.27 -1.72 6.53
C TYR A 30 0.13 -0.68 6.47
N VAL A 31 0.01 0.04 5.34
CA VAL A 31 -1.06 1.03 5.13
C VAL A 31 -2.44 0.37 5.21
N PHE A 32 -2.60 -0.79 4.60
CA PHE A 32 -3.86 -1.54 4.65
C PHE A 32 -4.23 -1.93 6.08
N ASN A 33 -3.29 -2.46 6.87
CA ASN A 33 -3.54 -2.86 8.24
C ASN A 33 -3.91 -1.65 9.13
N ARG A 34 -3.25 -0.51 8.95
CA ARG A 34 -3.56 0.71 9.72
C ARG A 34 -4.94 1.28 9.34
N ALA A 35 -5.30 1.26 8.05
CA ALA A 35 -6.64 1.60 7.59
C ALA A 35 -7.72 0.65 8.13
N LEU A 36 -7.43 -0.65 8.15
CA LEU A 36 -8.34 -1.66 8.67
C LEU A 36 -8.58 -1.47 10.17
N ALA A 37 -7.52 -1.19 10.95
CA ALA A 37 -7.64 -0.90 12.38
C ALA A 37 -8.53 0.34 12.63
N LEU A 38 -8.28 1.44 11.92
CA LEU A 38 -9.10 2.65 12.01
C LEU A 38 -10.58 2.38 11.66
N GLN A 39 -10.83 1.59 10.61
CA GLN A 39 -12.19 1.26 10.22
C GLN A 39 -12.90 0.34 11.23
N LYS A 40 -12.16 -0.58 11.88
CA LYS A 40 -12.69 -1.42 12.97
C LYS A 40 -13.07 -0.57 14.17
N GLU A 41 -12.21 0.36 14.59
CA GLU A 41 -12.51 1.29 15.69
C GLU A 41 -13.75 2.14 15.42
N ARG A 42 -13.85 2.70 14.22
CA ARG A 42 -15.04 3.48 13.80
C ARG A 42 -16.31 2.64 13.85
N ARG A 43 -16.25 1.43 13.30
CA ARG A 43 -17.37 0.50 13.33
C ARG A 43 -17.79 0.15 14.76
N ALA A 44 -16.82 -0.05 15.66
CA ALA A 44 -17.10 -0.31 17.07
C ALA A 44 -17.81 0.87 17.76
N LYS A 45 -17.55 2.11 17.32
CA LYS A 45 -18.25 3.33 17.76
C LYS A 45 -19.61 3.55 17.07
N GLY A 46 -20.04 2.65 16.18
CA GLY A 46 -21.26 2.81 15.38
C GLY A 46 -21.11 3.82 14.22
N GLU A 47 -19.90 4.30 13.94
CA GLU A 47 -19.64 5.19 12.83
C GLU A 47 -19.59 4.43 11.49
N LYS A 48 -19.90 5.14 10.41
CA LYS A 48 -19.69 4.63 9.05
C LYS A 48 -18.20 4.51 8.73
N HIS A 49 -17.87 3.57 7.86
CA HIS A 49 -16.53 3.47 7.30
C HIS A 49 -16.15 4.75 6.54
N LEU A 50 -14.86 5.11 6.61
CA LEU A 50 -14.33 6.20 5.79
C LEU A 50 -14.43 5.87 4.31
N SER A 51 -14.79 6.87 3.51
CA SER A 51 -14.64 6.82 2.06
C SER A 51 -13.17 6.77 1.66
N TYR A 52 -12.89 6.43 0.40
CA TYR A 52 -11.54 6.46 -0.16
C TYR A 52 -10.85 7.82 0.07
N ALA A 53 -11.54 8.92 -0.21
CA ALA A 53 -11.01 10.27 0.02
C ALA A 53 -10.68 10.52 1.51
N GLY A 54 -11.48 9.98 2.44
CA GLY A 54 -11.23 10.07 3.88
C GLY A 54 -9.99 9.28 4.33
N LEU A 55 -9.79 8.09 3.75
CA LEU A 55 -8.58 7.29 3.98
C LEU A 55 -7.33 7.97 3.41
N CYS A 56 -7.43 8.56 2.21
CA CYS A 56 -6.35 9.33 1.59
C CYS A 56 -5.88 10.49 2.48
N LYS A 57 -6.81 11.23 3.11
CA LYS A 57 -6.46 12.28 4.09
C LYS A 57 -5.70 11.72 5.30
N SER A 58 -6.08 10.53 5.77
CA SER A 58 -5.43 9.86 6.90
C SER A 58 -4.00 9.43 6.57
N LEU A 59 -3.72 9.10 5.31
CA LEU A 59 -2.39 8.69 4.84
C LEU A 59 -1.34 9.81 5.04
N THR A 60 -1.71 11.06 4.76
CA THR A 60 -0.82 12.21 4.97
C THR A 60 -0.46 12.38 6.45
N ALA A 61 -1.41 12.17 7.35
CA ALA A 61 -1.17 12.22 8.80
C ALA A 61 -0.25 11.08 9.25
N TRP A 62 -0.45 9.85 8.77
CA TRP A 62 0.44 8.73 9.09
C TRP A 62 1.85 8.88 8.53
N LYS A 63 2.02 9.62 7.44
CA LYS A 63 3.34 9.94 6.88
C LYS A 63 4.13 10.91 7.76
N ALA A 64 3.45 11.77 8.52
CA ALA A 64 4.08 12.77 9.39
C ALA A 64 4.39 12.25 10.81
N ASP A 65 3.92 11.04 11.15
CA ASP A 65 4.06 10.44 12.48
C ASP A 65 5.50 9.92 12.71
N PRO A 66 6.24 10.47 13.71
CA PRO A 66 7.63 10.09 13.99
C PRO A 66 7.76 8.67 14.58
N ALA A 67 6.67 8.05 15.06
CA ALA A 67 6.69 6.63 15.43
C ALA A 67 6.81 5.68 14.22
N GLY A 68 6.59 6.20 12.99
CA GLY A 68 6.98 5.53 11.74
C GLY A 68 8.46 5.70 11.37
N GLY A 69 9.24 6.35 12.24
CA GLY A 69 10.52 7.02 11.99
C GLY A 69 11.72 6.18 11.62
N ASP A 70 11.63 4.85 11.57
CA ASP A 70 12.76 4.00 11.11
C ASP A 70 12.37 2.93 10.08
N LEU A 71 11.07 2.83 9.74
CA LEU A 71 10.64 2.02 8.60
C LEU A 71 10.69 2.91 7.35
N ALA A 72 11.92 3.13 6.85
CA ALA A 72 12.21 3.79 5.58
C ALA A 72 11.04 3.63 4.58
N TRP A 73 10.22 4.68 4.49
CA TRP A 73 9.10 4.75 3.57
C TRP A 73 9.63 4.41 2.16
N PRO A 74 9.03 3.47 1.40
CA PRO A 74 9.63 2.95 0.17
C PRO A 74 9.81 3.97 -0.96
N TRP A 75 9.33 5.19 -0.78
CA TRP A 75 9.27 6.20 -1.81
C TRP A 75 10.19 7.39 -1.48
N PRO A 76 11.52 7.24 -1.51
CA PRO A 76 12.38 8.41 -1.68
C PRO A 76 12.06 8.99 -3.07
N GLY A 77 11.44 10.16 -3.11
CA GLY A 77 11.25 10.94 -4.35
C GLY A 77 9.92 10.78 -5.10
N VAL A 78 8.95 9.97 -4.65
CA VAL A 78 7.62 9.96 -5.29
C VAL A 78 6.69 10.94 -4.58
N SER A 79 6.62 12.15 -5.11
CA SER A 79 5.55 13.09 -4.79
C SER A 79 4.25 12.55 -5.39
N VAL A 80 3.43 11.89 -4.59
CA VAL A 80 2.01 11.75 -4.93
C VAL A 80 1.41 13.15 -4.75
N ARG A 81 1.39 13.93 -5.83
CA ARG A 81 0.53 15.11 -5.92
C ARG A 81 -0.90 14.56 -5.99
N MET A 82 -1.69 14.81 -4.96
CA MET A 82 -3.15 14.64 -5.03
C MET A 82 -3.73 15.65 -6.02
#